data_AF-A0A9D2MV74-F1
#
_entry.id   AF-A0A9D2MV74-F1
#
_cell.length_a   1.000
_cell.length_b   1.000
_cell.length_c   1.000
_cell.angle_alpha   90.00
_cell.angle_beta   90.00
_cell.angle_gamma   90.00
#
_symmetry.space_group_name_H-M   'P 1'
#
loop_
_entity.id
_entity.type
_entity.pdbx_description
1 polymer ?
#
loop_
_entity_poly.entity_id
_entity_poly.type
_entity_poly.pdbx_seq_one_letter_code
_entity_poly.pdbx_strand_id
1 'polypeptide(L)' 'MGWTVLAGVVFVALGVFLFVRPDLLWNWTERWKSTQAEAPSDLYVKSTKFGGVAFALLGVVISVLPFVVK' A
#
# COMPACT_ATOMS: atom_id res chain seq x y z
N MET A 1 21.96 1.65 7.23
CA MET A 1 20.90 2.00 8.22
C MET A 1 19.98 3.11 7.72
N GLY A 2 20.46 4.31 7.36
CA GLY A 2 19.56 5.39 6.92
C GLY A 2 18.69 5.05 5.70
N TRP A 3 19.27 4.41 4.67
CA TRP A 3 18.56 4.04 3.44
C TRP A 3 17.44 3.01 3.66
N THR A 4 17.67 2.02 4.54
CA THR A 4 16.68 0.99 4.88
C THR A 4 15.52 1.57 5.69
N VAL A 5 15.81 2.50 6.62
CA VAL A 5 14.77 3.20 7.37
C VAL A 5 13.92 4.05 6.43
N LEU A 6 14.55 4.80 5.51
CA LEU A 6 13.83 5.60 4.51
C LEU A 6 12.95 4.72 3.63
N ALA A 7 13.46 3.59 3.13
CA ALA A 7 12.69 2.63 2.35
C ALA A 7 11.48 2.10 3.14
N GLY A 8 11.66 1.74 4.40
CA GLY A 8 10.56 1.30 5.26
C GLY A 8 9.48 2.38 5.47
N VAL A 9 9.87 3.64 5.67
CA VAL A 9 8.94 4.78 5.75
C VAL A 9 8.13 4.95 4.46
N VAL A 10 8.77 4.80 3.30
CA VAL A 10 8.06 4.85 2.01
C VAL A 10 7.04 3.70 1.90
N PHE A 11 7.40 2.49 2.33
CA PHE A 11 6.47 1.35 2.35
C PHE A 11 5.29 1.58 3.32
N VAL A 12 5.53 2.20 4.48
CA VAL A 12 4.45 2.61 5.39
C VAL A 12 3.53 3.63 4.73
N ALA A 13 4.09 4.67 4.12
CA ALA A 13 3.31 5.71 3.45
C ALA A 13 2.48 5.12 2.29
N LEU A 14 3.05 4.21 1.50
CA LEU A 14 2.33 3.48 0.46
C LEU A 14 1.22 2.61 1.05
N GLY A 15 1.49 1.87 2.12
CA GLY A 15 0.48 1.06 2.79
C GLY A 15 -0.71 1.87 3.30
N VAL A 16 -0.44 3.02 3.93
CA VAL A 16 -1.46 3.97 4.38
C VAL A 16 -2.23 4.56 3.19
N PHE A 17 -1.54 4.93 2.11
CA PHE A 17 -2.17 5.44 0.89
C PHE A 17 -3.15 4.43 0.29
N LEU A 18 -2.74 3.17 0.14
CA LEU A 18 -3.59 2.09 -0.36
C LEU A 18 -4.82 1.86 0.55
N PHE A 19 -4.66 2.03 1.86
CA PHE A 19 -5.75 1.86 2.82
C PHE A 19 -6.77 3.03 2.78
N VAL A 20 -6.29 4.27 2.68
CA VAL A 20 -7.14 5.47 2.75
C VAL A 20 -7.79 5.77 1.39
N ARG A 21 -7.07 5.56 0.28
CA ARG A 21 -7.53 5.93 -1.07
C ARG A 21 -7.44 4.77 -2.07
N PRO A 22 -8.12 3.63 -1.81
CA PRO A 22 -8.18 2.53 -2.77
C PRO A 22 -8.82 2.95 -4.10
N ASP A 23 -9.72 3.95 -4.10
CA ASP A 23 -10.39 4.44 -5.31
C ASP A 23 -9.44 5.17 -6.26
N LEU A 24 -8.46 5.91 -5.72
CA LEU A 24 -7.45 6.58 -6.54
C LEU A 24 -6.55 5.57 -7.24
N LEU A 25 -6.14 4.52 -6.49
CA LEU A 25 -5.38 3.42 -7.07
C LEU A 25 -6.18 2.73 -8.17
N TRP A 26 -7.43 2.39 -7.90
CA TRP A 26 -8.32 1.77 -8.88
C TRP A 26 -8.47 2.62 -10.14
N ASN A 27 -8.67 3.93 -9.98
CA ASN A 27 -8.82 4.85 -11.11
C ASN A 27 -7.56 4.90 -11.99
N TRP A 28 -6.37 4.77 -11.39
CA TRP A 28 -5.11 4.74 -12.15
C TRP A 28 -4.80 3.37 -12.75
N THR A 29 -5.02 2.29 -12.01
CA THR A 29 -4.52 0.96 -12.40
C THR A 29 -5.56 0.08 -13.07
N GLU A 30 -6.84 0.30 -12.81
CA GLU A 30 -7.90 -0.66 -13.12
C GLU A 30 -9.02 -0.08 -13.98
N ARG A 31 -9.41 1.19 -13.75
CA ARG A 31 -10.57 1.81 -14.43
C ARG A 31 -10.47 1.77 -15.96
N TRP A 32 -9.27 2.01 -16.50
CA TRP A 32 -9.05 2.00 -17.96
C TRP A 32 -9.27 0.61 -18.60
N LYS A 33 -9.28 -0.48 -17.82
CA LYS A 33 -9.52 -1.84 -18.31
C LYS A 33 -11.00 -2.15 -18.53
N SER A 34 -11.90 -1.35 -17.97
CA SER A 34 -13.34 -1.56 -18.08
C SER A 34 -14.03 -0.31 -18.59
N THR A 35 -14.60 -0.40 -19.79
CA THR A 35 -15.38 0.68 -20.40
C THR A 35 -16.70 0.96 -19.68
N GLN A 36 -17.17 0.03 -18.84
CA GLN A 36 -18.48 0.06 -18.17
C GLN A 36 -18.38 0.27 -16.65
N ALA A 37 -17.19 0.14 -16.04
CA ALA A 37 -17.06 0.27 -14.60
C ALA A 37 -16.94 1.74 -14.19
N GLU A 38 -17.91 2.24 -13.45
CA GLU A 38 -17.91 3.61 -12.91
C GLU A 38 -17.23 3.71 -11.55
N ALA A 39 -17.12 2.60 -10.80
CA ALA A 39 -16.55 2.54 -9.46
C ALA A 39 -15.84 1.20 -9.18
N PRO A 40 -14.90 1.14 -8.21
CA PRO A 40 -14.31 -0.12 -7.77
C PRO A 40 -15.35 -1.03 -7.13
N SER A 41 -15.15 -2.34 -7.29
CA SER A 41 -15.97 -3.33 -6.60
C SER A 41 -15.62 -3.38 -5.10
N ASP A 42 -16.59 -3.78 -4.27
CA ASP A 42 -16.38 -3.96 -2.83
C ASP A 42 -15.23 -4.93 -2.51
N LEU A 43 -15.07 -5.97 -3.33
CA LEU A 43 -13.98 -6.93 -3.19
C LEU A 43 -12.63 -6.24 -3.43
N TYR A 44 -12.51 -5.40 -4.46
CA TYR A 44 -11.31 -4.63 -4.76
C TYR A 44 -10.97 -3.66 -3.63
N VAL A 45 -11.98 -2.96 -3.09
CA VAL A 45 -11.76 -2.03 -1.97
C VAL A 45 -11.25 -2.77 -0.74
N LYS A 46 -11.88 -3.90 -0.38
CA LYS A 46 -11.45 -4.72 0.77
C LYS A 46 -10.07 -5.32 0.58
N SER A 47 -9.77 -5.88 -0.60
CA SER A 47 -8.46 -6.49 -0.87
C SER A 47 -7.34 -5.45 -0.93
N THR A 48 -7.59 -4.29 -1.54
CA THR A 48 -6.62 -3.18 -1.60
C THR A 48 -6.32 -2.63 -0.20
N LYS A 49 -7.34 -2.46 0.64
CA LYS A 49 -7.16 -2.05 2.04
C LYS A 49 -6.35 -3.08 2.83
N PHE A 50 -6.67 -4.36 2.66
CA PHE A 50 -5.91 -5.45 3.29
C PHE A 50 -4.44 -5.45 2.83
N GLY A 51 -4.19 -5.28 1.54
CA GLY A 51 -2.85 -5.10 0.98
C GLY A 51 -2.14 -3.88 1.56
N GLY A 52 -2.84 -2.75 1.74
CA GLY A 52 -2.31 -1.55 2.38
C GLY A 52 -1.83 -1.80 3.81
N VAL A 53 -2.60 -2.54 4.61
CA VAL A 53 -2.17 -2.96 5.96
C VAL A 53 -0.91 -3.83 5.90
N ALA A 54 -0.86 -4.81 4.98
CA ALA A 54 0.30 -5.67 4.82
C ALA A 54 1.56 -4.87 4.41
N PHE A 55 1.44 -3.92 3.47
CA PHE A 55 2.52 -3.02 3.07
C PHE A 55 2.99 -2.12 4.22
N ALA A 56 2.06 -1.62 5.04
CA ALA A 56 2.41 -0.82 6.21
C ALA A 56 3.19 -1.63 7.25
N LEU A 57 2.74 -2.86 7.55
CA LEU A 57 3.45 -3.76 8.46
C LEU A 57 4.84 -4.13 7.94
N LEU A 58 4.97 -4.43 6.64
CA LEU A 58 6.26 -4.68 6.02
C LEU A 58 7.19 -3.46 6.12
N GLY A 59 6.68 -2.25 5.89
CA GLY A 59 7.44 -1.02 6.05
C GLY A 59 7.99 -0.83 7.47
N VAL A 60 7.17 -1.10 8.49
CA VAL A 60 7.61 -1.08 9.89
C VAL A 60 8.72 -2.11 10.14
N VAL A 61 8.56 -3.34 9.65
CA VAL A 61 9.58 -4.38 9.79
C VAL A 61 10.89 -3.94 9.13
N ILE A 62 10.85 -3.45 7.88
CA ILE A 62 12.03 -2.97 7.15
C ILE A 62 12.72 -1.82 7.89
N SER A 63 11.96 -0.91 8.50
CA SER A 63 12.52 0.19 9.29
C SER A 63 13.18 -0.27 10.58
N VAL A 64 12.63 -1.29 11.27
CA VAL A 64 13.09 -1.74 12.59
C VAL A 64 14.21 -2.78 12.50
N LEU A 65 14.18 -3.64 11.49
CA LEU A 65 15.09 -4.78 11.33
C LEU A 65 16.60 -4.42 11.39
N PRO A 66 17.08 -3.31 10.80
CA PRO A 66 18.48 -2.88 10.91
C PRO A 66 18.96 -2.57 12.34
N PHE A 67 18.04 -2.35 13.28
CA PHE A 67 18.37 -2.11 14.69
C PHE A 67 18.40 -3.41 15.51
N VAL A 68 17.73 -4.45 15.02
CA VAL A 68 17.67 -5.78 15.65
C VAL A 68 18.83 -6.64 15.16
N VAL A 69 19.11 -6.57 13.86
CA VAL A 69 20.21 -7.28 13.20
C VAL A 69 21.39 -6.31 13.14
N LYS A 70 22.31 -6.42 14.11
CA LYS A 70 23.56 -5.64 14.14
C LYS A 70 24.54 -6.08 13.07
#